data_AF-A0A3B5L1V2-F1
#
_entry.id   AF-A0A3B5L1V2-F1
#
_cell.length_a   1.000
_cell.length_b   1.000
_cell.length_c   1.000
_cell.angle_alpha   90.00
_cell.angle_beta   90.00
_cell.angle_gamma   90.00
#
_symmetry.space_group_name_H-M   'P 1'
#
loop_
_entity.id
_entity.type
_entity.pdbx_description
1 polymer ?
#
loop_
_entity_poly.entity_id
_entity_poly.type
_entity_poly.pdbx_seq_one_letter_code
_entity_poly.pdbx_strand_id
1 'polypeptide(L)'
;MSGGSNQRTLFQTWGASVSQNKAVQSGKDARKATGKSDIIQNNHATGQSFDSSSADVWIYPTNYPIRDYQLKMSEASLFQNTLVCLPTGLGKTFIASVVMYNFYRWYPAGKIVFMAPTKPLVAQQIEACYKVMGIPQDHMAELTGSTAAKQRQEVWKSKRVFFLTPQVMVNDLSRETCPAKEIKCVVIDEAHKALGNHAYCQVIRQLSSQTLQFRVLALSATPGGDTKSVQSVISNLLISHIELRSEESPDIQAHSHQRSVEKVVVPLGEKLSGHQARYLQDRFLQIKFYRLIFAADFYPDEHFDSKFKVKKSIYKNVIL
;
A
#
# COMPACT_ATOMS: atom_id res chain seq x y z
N MET A 1 24.61 2.15 -28.51
CA MET A 1 23.97 2.61 -27.26
C MET A 1 22.83 1.65 -26.94
N SER A 2 23.10 0.53 -26.28
CA SER A 2 22.07 -0.38 -25.77
C SER A 2 22.13 -0.36 -24.26
N GLY A 3 21.23 0.40 -23.62
CA GLY A 3 20.97 0.25 -22.19
C GLY A 3 20.30 -1.10 -21.99
N GLY A 4 21.06 -2.10 -21.54
CA GLY A 4 20.51 -3.38 -21.16
C GLY A 4 19.67 -3.20 -19.90
N SER A 5 18.41 -3.64 -19.94
CA SER A 5 17.60 -3.74 -18.72
C SER A 5 18.25 -4.76 -17.79
N ASN A 6 18.62 -4.33 -16.59
CA ASN A 6 19.26 -5.17 -15.56
C ASN A 6 18.23 -6.11 -14.89
N GLN A 7 17.46 -6.86 -15.66
CA GLN A 7 16.42 -7.76 -15.19
C GLN A 7 16.87 -9.23 -15.26
N ARG A 8 16.53 -10.02 -14.24
CA ARG A 8 16.62 -11.49 -14.25
C ARG A 8 15.29 -12.13 -13.87
N THR A 9 15.13 -13.40 -14.24
CA THR A 9 13.94 -14.17 -13.90
C THR A 9 14.11 -14.91 -12.57
N LEU A 10 12.99 -15.13 -11.85
CA LEU A 10 13.02 -15.78 -10.53
C LEU A 10 13.71 -17.15 -10.57
N PHE A 11 13.39 -18.02 -11.54
CA PHE A 11 13.99 -19.37 -11.61
C PHE A 11 15.48 -19.37 -11.99
N GLN A 12 15.97 -18.39 -12.76
CA GLN A 12 17.41 -18.27 -13.07
C GLN A 12 18.27 -18.03 -11.81
N THR A 13 17.68 -17.55 -10.72
CA THR A 13 18.39 -17.31 -9.45
C THR A 13 18.38 -18.55 -8.54
N TRP A 14 17.39 -19.43 -8.69
CA TRP A 14 17.21 -20.62 -7.84
C TRP A 14 17.61 -21.94 -8.53
N GLY A 15 17.83 -21.92 -9.85
CA GLY A 15 18.16 -23.07 -10.67
C GLY A 15 19.61 -23.05 -11.17
N ALA A 16 20.58 -23.19 -10.27
CA ALA A 16 21.94 -23.62 -10.61
C ALA A 16 22.60 -24.33 -9.42
N SER A 17 22.09 -25.52 -9.10
CA SER A 17 22.91 -26.62 -8.58
C SER A 17 22.11 -27.91 -8.66
N VAL A 18 22.58 -28.87 -9.47
CA VAL A 18 22.67 -30.31 -9.19
C VAL A 18 23.21 -31.02 -10.44
N SER A 19 24.30 -31.77 -10.23
CA SER A 19 24.85 -32.90 -11.02
C SER A 19 25.75 -32.57 -12.23
N GLN A 20 26.96 -33.13 -12.42
CA GLN A 20 27.62 -34.30 -11.84
C GLN A 20 29.14 -34.12 -11.73
N ASN A 21 29.71 -34.79 -10.72
CA ASN A 21 31.11 -35.17 -10.63
C ASN A 21 31.60 -35.93 -11.88
N LYS A 22 32.80 -35.59 -12.37
CA LYS A 22 33.78 -36.56 -12.87
C LYS A 22 35.19 -36.14 -12.45
N ALA A 23 35.87 -37.07 -11.80
CA ALA A 23 37.25 -36.98 -11.35
C ALA A 23 38.24 -37.01 -12.52
N VAL A 24 39.38 -36.30 -12.39
CA VAL A 24 40.72 -36.74 -12.81
C VAL A 24 41.77 -36.05 -11.91
N GLN A 25 42.71 -36.84 -11.39
CA GLN A 25 43.90 -36.42 -10.63
C GLN A 25 45.07 -36.00 -11.55
N SER A 26 45.89 -35.07 -11.04
CA SER A 26 47.37 -34.94 -11.11
C SER A 26 47.74 -33.46 -11.24
N GLY A 27 48.77 -32.88 -10.62
CA GLY A 27 49.80 -33.30 -9.70
C GLY A 27 50.79 -32.12 -9.53
N LYS A 28 51.30 -31.96 -8.30
CA LYS A 28 52.60 -31.36 -7.89
C LYS A 28 52.91 -29.86 -8.04
N ASP A 29 53.20 -29.30 -6.85
CA ASP A 29 54.36 -28.47 -6.45
C ASP A 29 54.59 -27.05 -7.04
N ALA A 30 54.52 -26.03 -6.17
CA ALA A 30 55.67 -25.16 -5.83
C ALA A 30 55.32 -24.09 -4.77
N ARG A 31 56.30 -23.80 -3.90
CA ARG A 31 56.30 -22.92 -2.72
C ARG A 31 56.79 -21.49 -3.05
N LYS A 32 56.23 -20.47 -2.36
CA LYS A 32 56.89 -19.34 -1.62
C LYS A 32 55.90 -18.15 -1.52
N ALA A 33 55.48 -17.72 -0.31
CA ALA A 33 56.11 -16.68 0.55
C ALA A 33 56.11 -15.30 -0.16
N THR A 34 55.47 -14.23 0.33
CA THR A 34 55.68 -13.52 1.60
C THR A 34 54.71 -12.32 1.69
N GLY A 35 54.43 -11.80 2.89
CA GLY A 35 54.14 -10.37 3.08
C GLY A 35 52.85 -10.02 3.81
N LYS A 36 52.94 -9.92 5.14
CA LYS A 36 51.97 -9.26 6.03
C LYS A 36 51.88 -7.76 5.72
N SER A 37 50.66 -7.24 5.74
CA SER A 37 50.38 -5.95 6.40
C SER A 37 48.91 -5.95 6.81
N ASP A 38 48.69 -6.35 8.06
CA ASP A 38 47.44 -6.20 8.79
C ASP A 38 47.08 -4.71 8.89
N ILE A 39 46.08 -4.28 8.13
CA ILE A 39 45.32 -3.06 8.44
C ILE A 39 43.93 -3.55 8.83
N ILE A 40 43.76 -3.78 10.13
CA ILE A 40 42.46 -3.98 10.76
C ILE A 40 41.73 -2.64 10.64
N GLN A 41 40.97 -2.46 9.56
CA GLN A 41 39.92 -1.46 9.51
C GLN A 41 38.76 -1.96 10.38
N ASN A 42 38.84 -1.63 11.67
CA ASN A 42 37.69 -1.62 12.56
C ASN A 42 36.68 -0.58 12.08
N ASN A 43 35.88 -0.94 11.07
CA ASN A 43 34.65 -0.24 10.75
C ASN A 43 33.50 -0.95 11.46
N HIS A 44 33.18 -0.48 12.67
CA HIS A 44 31.84 -0.64 13.24
C HIS A 44 30.86 0.20 12.41
N ALA A 45 30.46 -0.31 11.24
CA ALA A 45 29.39 0.26 10.44
C ALA A 45 28.05 -0.31 10.93
N THR A 46 27.21 0.57 11.44
CA THR A 46 25.87 0.29 11.94
C THR A 46 24.93 -0.17 10.82
N GLY A 47 24.59 -1.46 10.79
CA GLY A 47 23.28 -2.00 10.40
C GLY A 47 22.63 -1.64 9.04
N GLN A 48 23.37 -1.12 8.06
CA GLN A 48 22.84 -0.74 6.74
C GLN A 48 23.45 -1.57 5.60
N SER A 49 23.38 -2.89 5.69
CA SER A 49 23.93 -3.75 4.63
C SER A 49 22.99 -3.80 3.42
N PHE A 50 23.12 -2.80 2.54
CA PHE A 50 22.72 -2.94 1.15
C PHE A 50 23.66 -3.94 0.48
N ASP A 51 23.10 -4.98 -0.13
CA ASP A 51 23.86 -5.98 -0.86
C ASP A 51 23.97 -5.56 -2.34
N SER A 52 25.10 -4.97 -2.69
CA SER A 52 25.36 -4.50 -4.06
C SER A 52 25.25 -5.62 -5.09
N SER A 53 25.67 -6.85 -4.75
CA SER A 53 25.67 -7.98 -5.68
C SER A 53 24.25 -8.43 -6.05
N SER A 54 23.31 -8.33 -5.11
CA SER A 54 21.90 -8.60 -5.40
C SER A 54 21.20 -7.41 -6.06
N ALA A 55 21.69 -6.19 -5.88
CA ALA A 55 21.09 -4.99 -6.47
C ALA A 55 21.46 -4.73 -7.93
N ASP A 56 22.50 -5.37 -8.45
CA ASP A 56 22.87 -5.31 -9.86
C ASP A 56 21.75 -5.78 -10.80
N VAL A 57 20.83 -6.61 -10.29
CA VAL A 57 19.68 -7.14 -11.04
C VAL A 57 18.42 -7.17 -10.19
N TRP A 58 17.28 -6.92 -10.83
CA TRP A 58 15.97 -7.11 -10.23
C TRP A 58 15.29 -8.36 -10.78
N ILE A 59 14.48 -9.00 -9.94
CA ILE A 59 13.84 -10.28 -10.20
C ILE A 59 12.35 -10.08 -10.48
N TYR A 60 11.90 -10.67 -11.59
CA TYR A 60 10.49 -10.77 -11.98
C TYR A 60 10.07 -12.26 -12.11
N PRO A 61 8.85 -12.63 -11.70
CA PRO A 61 8.40 -14.03 -11.72
C PRO A 61 8.10 -14.50 -13.14
N THR A 62 8.36 -15.78 -13.43
CA THR A 62 8.12 -16.39 -14.75
C THR A 62 7.08 -17.49 -14.77
N ASN A 63 6.53 -17.83 -13.61
CA ASN A 63 5.40 -18.76 -13.47
C ASN A 63 4.04 -18.11 -13.80
N TYR A 64 4.04 -16.84 -14.23
CA TYR A 64 2.87 -16.11 -14.68
C TYR A 64 3.10 -15.57 -16.09
N PRO A 65 2.04 -15.42 -16.91
CA PRO A 65 2.14 -14.75 -18.19
C PRO A 65 2.55 -13.29 -17.97
N ILE A 66 3.57 -12.85 -18.71
CA ILE A 66 4.08 -11.50 -18.62
C ILE A 66 3.02 -10.55 -19.19
N ARG A 67 2.65 -9.55 -18.39
CA ARG A 67 1.82 -8.43 -18.83
C ARG A 67 2.68 -7.17 -18.80
N ASP A 68 2.90 -6.55 -19.95
CA ASP A 68 3.86 -5.44 -20.10
C ASP A 68 3.60 -4.28 -19.14
N TYR A 69 2.32 -3.97 -18.86
CA TYR A 69 1.97 -2.93 -17.89
C TYR A 69 2.44 -3.29 -16.48
N GLN A 70 2.32 -4.55 -16.04
CA GLN A 70 2.78 -4.98 -14.73
C GLN A 70 4.30 -4.90 -14.65
N LEU A 71 4.99 -5.30 -15.72
CA LEU A 71 6.45 -5.23 -15.79
C LEU A 71 6.95 -3.79 -15.65
N LYS A 72 6.44 -2.87 -16.48
CA LYS A 72 6.83 -1.45 -16.47
C LYS A 72 6.49 -0.77 -15.14
N MET A 73 5.31 -1.06 -14.58
CA MET A 73 4.90 -0.51 -13.28
C MET A 73 5.77 -1.04 -12.14
N SER A 74 6.11 -2.33 -12.15
CA SER A 74 7.06 -2.90 -11.18
C SER A 74 8.43 -2.24 -11.30
N GLU A 75 8.96 -2.10 -12.52
CA GLU A 75 10.25 -1.45 -12.77
C GLU A 75 10.25 -0.01 -12.23
N ALA A 76 9.28 0.82 -12.61
CA ALA A 76 9.17 2.20 -12.13
C ALA A 76 9.11 2.27 -10.59
N SER A 77 8.37 1.34 -9.97
CA SER A 77 8.21 1.26 -8.50
C SER A 77 9.47 0.84 -7.76
N LEU A 78 10.47 0.25 -8.42
CA LEU A 78 11.77 -0.05 -7.80
C LEU A 78 12.61 1.22 -7.63
N PHE A 79 12.54 2.11 -8.63
CA PHE A 79 13.39 3.30 -8.70
C PHE A 79 12.74 4.56 -8.11
N GLN A 80 11.40 4.64 -8.10
CA GLN A 80 10.66 5.83 -7.71
C GLN A 80 9.54 5.52 -6.73
N ASN A 81 9.22 6.49 -5.86
CA ASN A 81 8.02 6.39 -5.03
C ASN A 81 6.81 6.52 -5.96
N THR A 82 6.08 5.41 -6.11
CA THR A 82 5.14 5.26 -7.22
C THR A 82 3.72 5.03 -6.71
N LEU A 83 2.77 5.79 -7.27
CA LEU A 83 1.34 5.52 -7.14
C LEU A 83 0.88 4.71 -8.36
N VAL A 84 0.51 3.46 -8.12
CA VAL A 84 -0.07 2.56 -9.13
C VAL A 84 -1.59 2.58 -8.99
N CYS A 85 -2.24 3.11 -10.01
CA CYS A 85 -3.69 3.13 -10.17
C CYS A 85 -4.12 2.10 -11.22
N LEU A 86 -4.64 0.97 -10.75
CA LEU A 86 -5.13 -0.12 -11.59
C LEU A 86 -6.50 -0.61 -11.08
N PRO A 87 -7.49 -0.83 -11.95
CA PRO A 87 -8.72 -1.54 -11.61
C PRO A 87 -8.49 -2.85 -10.84
N THR A 88 -9.49 -3.25 -10.06
CA THR A 88 -9.42 -4.49 -9.28
C THR A 88 -9.32 -5.71 -10.20
N GLY A 89 -8.51 -6.69 -9.82
CA GLY A 89 -8.25 -7.88 -10.64
C GLY A 89 -7.10 -7.75 -11.66
N LEU A 90 -6.56 -6.55 -11.87
CA LEU A 90 -5.44 -6.33 -12.81
C LEU A 90 -4.04 -6.51 -12.20
N GLY A 91 -3.95 -7.02 -10.97
CA GLY A 91 -2.67 -7.45 -10.38
C GLY A 91 -1.88 -6.39 -9.61
N LYS A 92 -2.55 -5.48 -8.89
CA LYS A 92 -1.90 -4.58 -7.92
C LYS A 92 -1.03 -5.36 -6.91
N THR A 93 -1.58 -6.43 -6.33
CA THR A 93 -0.84 -7.30 -5.41
C THR A 93 0.38 -7.94 -6.06
N PHE A 94 0.27 -8.37 -7.32
CA PHE A 94 1.39 -8.94 -8.06
C PHE A 94 2.55 -7.94 -8.15
N ILE A 95 2.27 -6.69 -8.53
CA ILE A 95 3.27 -5.61 -8.58
C ILE A 95 3.91 -5.39 -7.21
N ALA A 96 3.11 -5.36 -6.14
CA ALA A 96 3.64 -5.25 -4.79
C ALA A 96 4.54 -6.42 -4.39
N SER A 97 4.15 -7.66 -4.72
CA SER A 97 4.98 -8.84 -4.43
C SER A 97 6.35 -8.73 -5.09
N VAL A 98 6.40 -8.32 -6.37
CA VAL A 98 7.66 -8.11 -7.11
C VAL A 98 8.54 -7.05 -6.44
N VAL A 99 7.97 -5.89 -6.10
CA VAL A 99 8.72 -4.79 -5.48
C VAL A 99 9.23 -5.20 -4.10
N MET A 100 8.36 -5.77 -3.26
CA MET A 100 8.72 -6.25 -1.93
C MET A 100 9.84 -7.28 -1.96
N TYR A 101 9.76 -8.25 -2.88
CA TYR A 101 10.77 -9.30 -3.01
C TYR A 101 12.15 -8.75 -3.34
N ASN A 102 12.23 -7.78 -4.26
CA ASN A 102 13.49 -7.16 -4.64
C ASN A 102 14.11 -6.38 -3.48
N PHE A 103 13.34 -5.56 -2.77
CA PHE A 103 13.85 -4.85 -1.58
C PHE A 103 14.22 -5.83 -0.44
N TYR A 104 13.46 -6.91 -0.26
CA TYR A 104 13.82 -7.98 0.67
C TYR A 104 15.18 -8.60 0.31
N ARG A 105 15.50 -8.75 -0.97
CA ARG A 105 16.78 -9.31 -1.42
C ARG A 105 17.93 -8.32 -1.26
N TRP A 106 17.73 -7.08 -1.70
CA TRP A 106 18.73 -6.01 -1.71
C TRP A 106 19.11 -5.52 -0.31
N TYR A 107 18.24 -5.71 0.67
CA TYR A 107 18.50 -5.31 2.06
C TYR A 107 18.31 -6.49 3.00
N PRO A 108 19.29 -7.40 3.14
CA PRO A 108 19.23 -8.56 4.03
C PRO A 108 18.92 -8.24 5.50
N ALA A 109 19.31 -7.07 6.00
CA ALA A 109 18.95 -6.59 7.34
C ALA A 109 17.72 -5.65 7.35
N GLY A 110 17.25 -5.24 6.18
CA GLY A 110 16.11 -4.33 6.02
C GLY A 110 14.77 -4.99 6.27
N LYS A 111 13.78 -4.14 6.55
CA LYS A 111 12.39 -4.52 6.82
C LYS A 111 11.46 -3.98 5.75
N ILE A 112 10.50 -4.82 5.37
CA ILE A 112 9.51 -4.55 4.33
C ILE A 112 8.14 -4.55 4.96
N VAL A 113 7.33 -3.53 4.68
CA VAL A 113 6.00 -3.37 5.28
C VAL A 113 4.95 -3.33 4.19
N PHE A 114 3.89 -4.11 4.36
CA PHE A 114 2.65 -4.00 3.60
C PHE A 114 1.54 -3.56 4.54
N MET A 115 0.92 -2.41 4.25
CA MET A 115 -0.23 -1.93 4.99
C MET A 115 -1.52 -2.08 4.20
N ALA A 116 -2.53 -2.67 4.84
CA ALA A 116 -3.89 -2.78 4.30
C ALA A 116 -4.92 -2.24 5.31
N PRO A 117 -6.10 -1.78 4.87
CA PRO A 117 -7.02 -1.08 5.76
C PRO A 117 -7.72 -1.99 6.78
N THR A 118 -7.82 -3.30 6.53
CA THR A 118 -8.53 -4.24 7.41
C THR A 118 -7.72 -5.51 7.65
N LYS A 119 -7.95 -6.18 8.79
CA LYS A 119 -7.27 -7.45 9.12
C LYS A 119 -7.51 -8.57 8.08
N PRO A 120 -8.74 -8.78 7.57
CA PRO A 120 -8.95 -9.79 6.52
C PRO A 120 -8.14 -9.51 5.25
N LEU A 121 -8.01 -8.24 4.86
CA LEU A 121 -7.18 -7.87 3.72
C LEU A 121 -5.70 -8.16 4.01
N VAL A 122 -5.20 -7.82 5.20
CA VAL A 122 -3.83 -8.16 5.62
C VAL A 122 -3.54 -9.66 5.44
N ALA A 123 -4.39 -10.53 5.98
CA ALA A 123 -4.22 -11.99 5.87
C ALA A 123 -4.22 -12.48 4.40
N GLN A 124 -5.10 -11.91 3.55
CA GLN A 124 -5.14 -12.25 2.12
C GLN A 124 -3.85 -11.87 1.39
N GLN A 125 -3.23 -10.75 1.74
CA GLN A 125 -2.01 -10.28 1.06
C GLN A 125 -0.77 -11.11 1.42
N ILE A 126 -0.71 -11.70 2.62
CA ILE A 126 0.36 -12.62 3.02
C ILE A 126 0.42 -13.81 2.05
N GLU A 127 -0.70 -14.51 1.91
CA GLU A 127 -0.83 -15.66 1.02
C GLU A 127 -0.59 -15.30 -0.45
N ALA A 128 -1.10 -14.15 -0.90
CA ALA A 128 -0.91 -13.70 -2.27
C ALA A 128 0.57 -13.40 -2.57
N CYS A 129 1.28 -12.70 -1.68
CA CYS A 129 2.69 -12.38 -1.87
C CYS A 129 3.57 -13.63 -1.84
N TYR A 130 3.26 -14.58 -0.96
CA TYR A 130 3.94 -15.88 -0.93
C TYR A 130 3.78 -16.63 -2.25
N LYS A 131 2.56 -16.71 -2.79
CA LYS A 131 2.29 -17.42 -4.06
C LYS A 131 2.99 -16.80 -5.27
N VAL A 132 3.14 -15.47 -5.31
CA VAL A 132 3.74 -14.79 -6.47
C VAL A 132 5.26 -14.92 -6.48
N MET A 133 5.94 -14.62 -5.36
CA MET A 133 7.41 -14.50 -5.33
C MET A 133 8.12 -15.50 -4.40
N GLY A 134 7.38 -16.26 -3.57
CA GLY A 134 7.97 -17.26 -2.69
C GLY A 134 8.89 -16.68 -1.60
N ILE A 135 8.59 -15.47 -1.09
CA ILE A 135 9.29 -14.98 0.12
C ILE A 135 9.03 -16.01 1.25
N PRO A 136 10.05 -16.53 1.95
CA PRO A 136 9.84 -17.53 3.00
C PRO A 136 8.85 -17.06 4.08
N GLN A 137 7.84 -17.88 4.39
CA GLN A 137 6.80 -17.51 5.37
C GLN A 137 7.36 -17.35 6.78
N ASP A 138 8.46 -18.03 7.11
CA ASP A 138 9.18 -17.87 8.37
C ASP A 138 9.81 -16.46 8.52
N HIS A 139 10.02 -15.72 7.43
CA HIS A 139 10.46 -14.32 7.46
C HIS A 139 9.29 -13.33 7.47
N MET A 140 8.06 -13.81 7.28
CA MET A 140 6.85 -13.00 7.31
C MET A 140 6.23 -12.96 8.71
N ALA A 141 5.51 -11.87 9.00
CA ALA A 141 4.60 -11.80 10.14
C ALA A 141 3.38 -10.94 9.85
N GLU A 142 2.25 -11.38 10.40
CA GLU A 142 1.08 -10.54 10.60
C GLU A 142 1.19 -9.83 11.95
N LEU A 143 1.12 -8.50 11.97
CA LEU A 143 1.02 -7.75 13.22
C LEU A 143 -0.40 -7.22 13.42
N THR A 144 -0.99 -7.63 14.54
CA THR A 144 -2.33 -7.20 14.95
C THR A 144 -2.26 -6.34 16.20
N GLY A 145 -3.26 -5.46 16.38
CA GLY A 145 -3.36 -4.59 17.56
C GLY A 145 -3.64 -5.35 18.87
N SER A 146 -4.02 -6.63 18.81
CA SER A 146 -4.28 -7.49 19.98
C SER A 146 -3.01 -8.07 20.59
N THR A 147 -1.93 -8.21 19.82
CA THR A 147 -0.63 -8.69 20.33
C THR A 147 -0.01 -7.62 21.23
N ALA A 148 0.58 -7.98 22.37
CA ALA A 148 1.20 -6.99 23.26
C ALA A 148 2.41 -6.31 22.59
N ALA A 149 2.67 -5.03 22.90
CA ALA A 149 3.76 -4.27 22.27
C ALA A 149 5.14 -4.94 22.45
N LYS A 150 5.43 -5.48 23.64
CA LYS A 150 6.67 -6.22 23.91
C LYS A 150 6.82 -7.46 23.02
N GLN A 151 5.74 -8.19 22.78
CA GLN A 151 5.75 -9.34 21.87
C GLN A 151 5.98 -8.88 20.42
N ARG A 152 5.33 -7.78 19.99
CA ARG A 152 5.58 -7.22 18.65
C ARG A 152 7.03 -6.77 18.47
N GLN A 153 7.69 -6.28 19.52
CA GLN A 153 9.11 -5.93 19.47
C GLN A 153 9.99 -7.13 19.09
N GLU A 154 9.72 -8.30 19.67
CA GLU A 154 10.45 -9.53 19.34
C GLU A 154 10.13 -10.03 17.92
N VAL A 155 8.89 -9.83 17.45
CA VAL A 155 8.52 -10.09 16.05
C VAL A 155 9.27 -9.15 15.10
N TRP A 156 9.36 -7.85 15.41
CA TRP A 156 10.15 -6.89 14.64
C TRP A 156 11.63 -7.26 14.55
N LYS A 157 12.21 -7.84 15.61
CA LYS A 157 13.60 -8.31 15.61
C LYS A 157 13.81 -9.58 14.78
N SER A 158 12.88 -10.53 14.87
CA SER A 158 13.04 -11.86 14.28
C SER A 158 12.54 -11.99 12.83
N LYS A 159 11.70 -11.05 12.37
CA LYS A 159 11.06 -11.10 11.05
C LYS A 159 11.55 -9.96 10.15
N ARG A 160 11.24 -10.08 8.86
CA ARG A 160 11.72 -9.16 7.81
C ARG A 160 10.61 -8.55 6.98
N VAL A 161 9.49 -9.27 6.80
CA VAL A 161 8.35 -8.79 6.02
C VAL A 161 7.11 -8.76 6.90
N PHE A 162 6.46 -7.61 6.97
CA PHE A 162 5.39 -7.35 7.94
C PHE A 162 4.13 -6.93 7.21
N PHE A 163 3.02 -7.57 7.57
CA PHE A 163 1.69 -7.24 7.08
C PHE A 163 0.85 -6.77 8.24
N LEU A 164 0.32 -5.55 8.16
CA LEU A 164 -0.42 -4.94 9.27
C LEU A 164 -1.37 -3.84 8.84
N THR A 165 -2.22 -3.40 9.76
CA THR A 165 -3.03 -2.20 9.53
C THR A 165 -2.22 -0.94 9.83
N PRO A 166 -2.51 0.20 9.17
CA PRO A 166 -1.74 1.41 9.40
C PRO A 166 -1.79 1.90 10.84
N GLN A 167 -2.88 1.65 11.58
CA GLN A 167 -2.96 2.03 12.99
C GLN A 167 -1.96 1.27 13.88
N VAL A 168 -1.71 -0.02 13.59
CA VAL A 168 -0.68 -0.78 14.30
C VAL A 168 0.70 -0.18 14.02
N MET A 169 0.96 0.22 12.77
CA MET A 169 2.23 0.82 12.36
C MET A 169 2.47 2.17 13.06
N VAL A 170 1.45 3.05 13.10
CA VAL A 170 1.52 4.32 13.84
C VAL A 170 1.89 4.06 15.29
N ASN A 171 1.19 3.13 15.95
CA ASN A 171 1.42 2.82 17.36
C ASN A 171 2.83 2.26 17.61
N ASP A 172 3.33 1.40 16.73
CA ASP A 172 4.65 0.77 16.89
C ASP A 172 5.80 1.73 16.60
N LEU A 173 5.63 2.68 15.66
CA LEU A 173 6.58 3.76 15.43
C LEU A 173 6.61 4.74 16.62
N SER A 174 5.43 5.15 17.11
CA SER A 174 5.34 6.11 18.22
C SER A 174 5.85 5.53 19.55
N ARG A 175 5.85 4.20 19.72
CA ARG A 175 6.40 3.50 20.89
C ARG A 175 7.82 2.99 20.68
N GLU A 176 8.46 3.33 19.56
CA GLU A 176 9.80 2.86 19.19
C GLU A 176 9.94 1.32 19.20
N THR A 177 8.81 0.62 19.02
CA THR A 177 8.74 -0.84 18.92
C THR A 177 9.18 -1.30 17.52
N CYS A 178 8.85 -0.50 16.51
CA CYS A 178 9.31 -0.67 15.13
C CYS A 178 10.64 0.09 14.92
N PRO A 179 11.71 -0.57 14.45
CA PRO A 179 12.97 0.09 14.11
C PRO A 179 12.84 0.83 12.76
N ALA A 180 12.35 2.07 12.81
CA ALA A 180 12.02 2.86 11.61
C ALA A 180 13.18 2.97 10.59
N LYS A 181 14.43 3.10 11.07
CA LYS A 181 15.62 3.24 10.20
C LYS A 181 15.92 1.99 9.36
N GLU A 182 15.41 0.83 9.77
CA GLU A 182 15.56 -0.44 9.05
C GLU A 182 14.46 -0.64 8.00
N ILE A 183 13.39 0.15 7.99
CA ILE A 183 12.34 0.06 6.96
C ILE A 183 12.91 0.52 5.62
N LYS A 184 12.82 -0.34 4.59
CA LYS A 184 13.35 -0.07 3.24
C LYS A 184 12.28 0.00 2.16
N CYS A 185 11.12 -0.61 2.38
CA CYS A 185 9.99 -0.54 1.47
C CYS A 185 8.69 -0.57 2.24
N VAL A 186 7.76 0.30 1.85
CA VAL A 186 6.41 0.41 2.40
C VAL A 186 5.42 0.35 1.25
N VAL A 187 4.58 -0.68 1.25
CA VAL A 187 3.43 -0.82 0.36
C VAL A 187 2.18 -0.34 1.09
N ILE A 188 1.40 0.52 0.42
CA ILE A 188 0.16 1.09 0.94
C ILE A 188 -0.98 0.64 0.03
N ASP A 189 -1.86 -0.23 0.53
CA ASP A 189 -3.08 -0.62 -0.17
C ASP A 189 -4.23 0.35 0.13
N GLU A 190 -5.10 0.56 -0.86
CA GLU A 190 -6.14 1.58 -0.85
C GLU A 190 -5.60 3.00 -0.55
N ALA A 191 -4.55 3.39 -1.28
CA ALA A 191 -3.82 4.64 -1.09
C ALA A 191 -4.69 5.90 -1.23
N HIS A 192 -5.83 5.83 -1.91
CA HIS A 192 -6.81 6.93 -1.97
C HIS A 192 -7.34 7.34 -0.58
N LYS A 193 -7.16 6.52 0.46
CA LYS A 193 -7.48 6.85 1.86
C LYS A 193 -6.45 7.73 2.56
N ALA A 194 -5.28 7.95 1.96
CA ALA A 194 -4.20 8.75 2.53
C ALA A 194 -4.46 10.27 2.45
N LEU A 195 -5.56 10.70 3.08
CA LEU A 195 -6.02 12.08 3.12
C LEU A 195 -6.02 12.60 4.56
N GLY A 196 -5.86 13.92 4.72
CA GLY A 196 -5.87 14.59 6.02
C GLY A 196 -4.94 13.92 7.03
N ASN A 197 -5.47 13.59 8.21
CA ASN A 197 -4.71 12.94 9.29
C ASN A 197 -4.86 11.41 9.32
N HIS A 198 -5.16 10.77 8.19
CA HIS A 198 -5.28 9.31 8.12
C HIS A 198 -3.98 8.63 8.59
N ALA A 199 -4.10 7.41 9.15
CA ALA A 199 -2.97 6.67 9.72
C ALA A 199 -1.84 6.43 8.70
N TYR A 200 -2.14 6.23 7.42
CA TYR A 200 -1.14 6.18 6.34
C TYR A 200 -0.24 7.42 6.31
N CYS A 201 -0.84 8.61 6.35
CA CYS A 201 -0.11 9.88 6.34
C CYS A 201 0.73 10.05 7.62
N GLN A 202 0.25 9.54 8.75
CA GLN A 202 1.01 9.56 10.01
C GLN A 202 2.23 8.65 9.94
N VAL A 203 2.10 7.44 9.39
CA VAL A 203 3.22 6.50 9.19
C VAL A 203 4.30 7.12 8.32
N ILE A 204 3.95 7.67 7.15
CA ILE A 204 4.95 8.25 6.25
C ILE A 204 5.65 9.45 6.88
N ARG A 205 4.93 10.32 7.60
CA ARG A 205 5.54 11.44 8.34
C ARG A 205 6.46 10.98 9.48
N GLN A 206 6.10 9.94 10.22
CA GLN A 206 6.94 9.40 11.30
C GLN A 206 8.18 8.67 10.76
N LEU A 207 8.06 8.00 9.61
CA LEU A 207 9.22 7.40 8.95
C LEU A 207 10.16 8.49 8.40
N SER A 208 9.61 9.48 7.69
CA SER A 208 10.40 10.53 7.04
C SER A 208 11.12 11.44 8.04
N SER A 209 10.63 11.57 9.28
CA SER A 209 11.35 12.28 10.33
C SER A 209 12.58 11.53 10.86
N GLN A 210 12.67 10.22 10.63
CA GLN A 210 13.80 9.39 11.08
C GLN A 210 14.74 8.95 9.95
N THR A 211 14.22 8.75 8.74
CA THR A 211 14.98 8.34 7.56
C THR A 211 14.21 8.67 6.29
N LEU A 212 14.91 9.06 5.22
CA LEU A 212 14.35 9.20 3.88
C LEU A 212 14.73 8.03 2.96
N GLN A 213 15.48 7.05 3.47
CA GLN A 213 16.00 5.92 2.71
C GLN A 213 15.02 4.74 2.69
N PHE A 214 13.82 4.99 2.18
CA PHE A 214 12.79 3.96 1.98
C PHE A 214 11.99 4.21 0.71
N ARG A 215 11.45 3.14 0.12
CA ARG A 215 10.59 3.18 -1.06
C ARG A 215 9.11 3.14 -0.67
N VAL A 216 8.30 3.98 -1.29
CA VAL A 216 6.83 3.91 -1.19
C VAL A 216 6.25 3.36 -2.48
N LEU A 217 5.45 2.30 -2.35
CA LEU A 217 4.55 1.82 -3.39
C LEU A 217 3.11 2.01 -2.91
N ALA A 218 2.41 2.97 -3.50
CA ALA A 218 1.02 3.22 -3.22
C ALA A 218 0.14 2.51 -4.26
N LEU A 219 -0.82 1.71 -3.81
CA LEU A 219 -1.73 0.95 -4.64
C LEU A 219 -3.15 1.49 -4.48
N SER A 220 -3.85 1.73 -5.59
CA SER A 220 -5.27 2.08 -5.53
C SER A 220 -6.03 1.64 -6.78
N ALA A 221 -7.32 1.35 -6.64
CA ALA A 221 -8.19 1.18 -7.79
C ALA A 221 -8.53 2.51 -8.49
N THR A 222 -8.52 3.61 -7.72
CA THR A 222 -8.81 4.95 -8.20
C THR A 222 -7.82 5.96 -7.59
N PRO A 223 -7.36 6.98 -8.33
CA PRO A 223 -6.40 7.96 -7.80
C PRO A 223 -7.02 8.88 -6.73
N GLY A 224 -8.34 9.07 -6.74
CA GLY A 224 -9.09 9.98 -5.86
C GLY A 224 -10.36 10.48 -6.54
N GLY A 225 -11.28 11.08 -5.77
CA GLY A 225 -12.56 11.61 -6.30
C GLY A 225 -12.45 12.97 -6.98
N ASP A 226 -11.39 13.73 -6.69
CA ASP A 226 -11.14 15.07 -7.21
C ASP A 226 -9.64 15.40 -7.20
N THR A 227 -9.23 16.42 -7.97
CA THR A 227 -7.83 16.82 -8.13
C THR A 227 -7.12 17.17 -6.82
N LYS A 228 -7.82 17.80 -5.86
CA LYS A 228 -7.22 18.15 -4.56
C LYS A 228 -6.94 16.91 -3.73
N SER A 229 -7.85 15.95 -3.76
CA SER A 229 -7.65 14.65 -3.11
C SER A 229 -6.46 13.90 -3.71
N VAL A 230 -6.34 13.84 -5.04
CA VAL A 230 -5.17 13.21 -5.70
C VAL A 230 -3.87 13.91 -5.30
N GLN A 231 -3.83 15.24 -5.36
CA GLN A 231 -2.66 16.02 -4.96
C GLN A 231 -2.28 15.77 -3.49
N SER A 232 -3.28 15.65 -2.61
CA SER A 232 -3.05 15.35 -1.20
C SER A 232 -2.41 13.98 -1.00
N VAL A 233 -2.87 12.95 -1.73
CA VAL A 233 -2.26 11.61 -1.69
C VAL A 233 -0.80 11.68 -2.16
N ILE A 234 -0.52 12.36 -3.26
CA ILE A 234 0.84 12.52 -3.81
C ILE A 234 1.76 13.13 -2.76
N SER A 235 1.36 14.26 -2.18
CA SER A 235 2.15 14.96 -1.17
C SER A 235 2.31 14.16 0.12
N ASN A 236 1.23 13.56 0.63
CA ASN A 236 1.23 12.83 1.90
C ASN A 236 2.08 11.55 1.85
N LEU A 237 2.12 10.88 0.70
CA LEU A 237 2.82 9.61 0.52
C LEU A 237 4.19 9.77 -0.16
N LEU A 238 4.64 11.00 -0.40
CA LEU A 238 5.92 11.32 -1.03
C LEU A 238 6.05 10.68 -2.42
N ILE A 239 4.97 10.68 -3.20
CA ILE A 239 4.91 10.09 -4.54
C ILE A 239 5.64 11.01 -5.54
N SER A 240 6.52 10.43 -6.35
CA SER A 240 7.23 11.12 -7.42
C SER A 240 6.83 10.64 -8.82
N HIS A 241 6.21 9.45 -8.93
CA HIS A 241 5.79 8.86 -10.20
C HIS A 241 4.36 8.30 -10.10
N ILE A 242 3.57 8.44 -11.15
CA ILE A 242 2.20 7.92 -11.20
C ILE A 242 2.06 7.01 -12.41
N GLU A 243 1.62 5.79 -12.16
CA GLU A 243 1.27 4.82 -13.17
C GLU A 243 -0.23 4.58 -13.13
N LEU A 244 -0.94 5.02 -14.16
CA LEU A 244 -2.39 4.90 -14.25
C LEU A 244 -2.77 4.09 -15.48
N ARG A 245 -3.67 3.12 -15.31
CA ARG A 245 -4.39 2.49 -16.42
C ARG A 245 -5.88 2.39 -16.09
N SER A 246 -6.69 2.60 -17.11
CA SER A 246 -8.13 2.33 -17.11
C SER A 246 -8.41 0.99 -17.81
N GLU A 247 -9.65 0.50 -17.72
CA GLU A 247 -10.09 -0.66 -18.50
C GLU A 247 -10.02 -0.42 -20.02
N GLU A 248 -10.03 0.85 -20.43
CA GLU A 248 -9.92 1.30 -21.82
C GLU A 248 -8.47 1.39 -22.32
N SER A 249 -7.49 1.26 -21.43
CA SER A 249 -6.08 1.37 -21.82
C SER A 249 -5.70 0.22 -22.77
N PRO A 250 -4.99 0.49 -23.90
CA PRO A 250 -4.73 -0.52 -24.93
C PRO A 250 -3.99 -1.76 -24.41
N ASP A 251 -3.07 -1.57 -23.47
CA ASP A 251 -2.29 -2.63 -22.80
C ASP A 251 -3.10 -3.41 -21.76
N ILE A 252 -4.26 -2.91 -21.32
CA ILE A 252 -5.21 -3.61 -20.45
C ILE A 252 -6.25 -4.37 -21.25
N GLN A 253 -6.72 -3.84 -22.37
CA GLN A 253 -7.78 -4.48 -23.19
C GLN A 253 -7.40 -5.90 -23.64
N ALA A 254 -6.12 -6.15 -23.93
CA ALA A 254 -5.61 -7.48 -24.27
C ALA A 254 -5.74 -8.51 -23.13
N HIS A 255 -5.96 -8.05 -21.89
CA HIS A 255 -6.02 -8.88 -20.68
C HIS A 255 -7.33 -8.73 -19.91
N SER A 256 -8.25 -7.89 -20.39
CA SER A 256 -9.58 -7.72 -19.83
C SER A 256 -10.49 -8.81 -20.40
N HIS A 257 -10.98 -9.71 -19.54
CA HIS A 257 -12.04 -10.62 -19.96
C HIS A 257 -13.30 -9.78 -20.27
N GLN A 258 -13.91 -9.97 -21.44
CA GLN A 258 -15.16 -9.30 -21.81
C GLN A 258 -16.19 -9.48 -20.69
N ARG A 259 -16.44 -8.42 -19.93
CA ARG A 259 -17.47 -8.40 -18.90
C ARG A 259 -18.71 -7.78 -19.53
N SER A 260 -19.71 -8.60 -19.83
CA SER A 260 -21.04 -8.11 -20.19
C SER A 260 -21.70 -7.53 -18.94
N VAL A 261 -21.79 -6.21 -18.84
CA VAL A 261 -22.51 -5.55 -17.76
C VAL A 261 -23.97 -5.41 -18.18
N GLU A 262 -24.84 -6.31 -17.71
CA GLU A 262 -26.28 -6.16 -17.85
C GLU A 262 -26.82 -5.34 -16.67
N LYS A 263 -27.21 -4.09 -16.94
CA LYS A 263 -27.81 -3.23 -15.93
C LYS A 263 -29.29 -3.59 -15.76
N VAL A 264 -29.59 -4.43 -14.78
CA VAL A 264 -30.97 -4.71 -14.37
C VAL A 264 -31.45 -3.60 -13.44
N VAL A 265 -32.34 -2.74 -13.94
CA VAL A 265 -33.04 -1.76 -13.11
C VAL A 265 -34.18 -2.48 -12.40
N VAL A 266 -34.02 -2.74 -11.10
CA VAL A 266 -35.07 -3.35 -10.27
C VAL A 266 -36.00 -2.23 -9.79
N PRO A 267 -37.26 -2.16 -10.25
CA PRO A 267 -38.21 -1.19 -9.73
C PRO A 267 -38.49 -1.46 -8.24
N LEU A 268 -38.62 -0.39 -7.46
CA LEU A 268 -38.96 -0.51 -6.05
C LEU A 268 -40.41 -1.03 -5.93
N GLY A 269 -40.59 -2.15 -5.21
CA GLY A 269 -41.92 -2.65 -4.88
C GLY A 269 -42.70 -1.66 -4.00
N GLU A 270 -44.03 -1.77 -3.98
CA GLU A 270 -44.93 -0.80 -3.33
C GLU A 270 -44.55 -0.44 -1.89
N LYS A 271 -44.14 -1.44 -1.09
CA LYS A 271 -43.69 -1.22 0.30
C LYS A 271 -42.45 -0.32 0.36
N LEU A 272 -41.44 -0.59 -0.48
CA LEU A 272 -40.19 0.17 -0.50
C LEU A 272 -40.39 1.56 -1.11
N SER A 273 -41.26 1.69 -2.10
CA SER A 273 -41.68 2.98 -2.66
C SER A 273 -42.40 3.83 -1.62
N GLY A 274 -43.26 3.22 -0.77
CA GLY A 274 -43.89 3.91 0.36
C GLY A 274 -42.89 4.41 1.40
N HIS A 275 -41.88 3.60 1.74
CA HIS A 275 -40.79 4.03 2.64
C HIS A 275 -39.92 5.11 2.03
N GLN A 276 -39.59 5.01 0.73
CA GLN A 276 -38.82 6.03 0.02
C GLN A 276 -39.57 7.36 -0.06
N ALA A 277 -40.87 7.33 -0.35
CA ALA A 277 -41.73 8.51 -0.38
C ALA A 277 -41.76 9.21 0.98
N ARG A 278 -41.96 8.45 2.08
CA ARG A 278 -41.91 9.01 3.44
C ARG A 278 -40.54 9.60 3.76
N TYR A 279 -39.47 8.89 3.47
CA TYR A 279 -38.10 9.35 3.72
C TYR A 279 -37.76 10.64 2.95
N LEU A 280 -38.17 10.72 1.68
CA LEU A 280 -37.98 11.91 0.86
C LEU A 280 -38.84 13.08 1.36
N GLN A 281 -40.08 12.81 1.78
CA GLN A 281 -40.99 13.82 2.32
C GLN A 281 -40.47 14.40 3.64
N ASP A 282 -39.95 13.55 4.54
CA ASP A 282 -39.32 13.96 5.80
C ASP A 282 -38.03 14.76 5.57
N ARG A 283 -37.20 14.34 4.61
CA ARG A 283 -35.99 15.09 4.21
C ARG A 283 -36.33 16.43 3.55
N PHE A 284 -37.35 16.47 2.69
CA PHE A 284 -37.81 17.72 2.07
C PHE A 284 -38.39 18.69 3.10
N LEU A 285 -39.13 18.17 4.09
CA LEU A 285 -39.65 18.96 5.21
C LEU A 285 -38.51 19.50 6.08
N GLN A 286 -37.51 18.68 6.41
CA GLN A 286 -36.30 19.14 7.11
C GLN A 286 -35.56 20.22 6.32
N ILE A 287 -35.31 20.02 5.03
CA ILE A 287 -34.60 21.00 4.18
C ILE A 287 -35.38 22.32 4.10
N LYS A 288 -36.70 22.28 3.92
CA LYS A 288 -37.55 23.49 3.96
C LYS A 288 -37.52 24.17 5.32
N PHE A 289 -37.53 23.40 6.41
CA PHE A 289 -37.49 23.91 7.78
C PHE A 289 -36.17 24.62 8.08
N TYR A 290 -35.03 24.01 7.75
CA TYR A 290 -33.72 24.66 7.88
C TYR A 290 -33.61 25.93 7.04
N ARG A 291 -34.16 25.93 5.83
CA ARG A 291 -34.16 27.10 4.95
C ARG A 291 -35.05 28.25 5.47
N LEU A 292 -36.13 27.93 6.18
CA LEU A 292 -37.01 28.90 6.86
C LEU A 292 -36.36 29.48 8.13
N ILE A 293 -35.64 28.67 8.90
CA ILE A 293 -34.88 29.16 10.07
C ILE A 293 -33.76 30.10 9.61
N PHE A 294 -32.97 29.70 8.62
CA PHE A 294 -31.89 30.55 8.09
C PHE A 294 -32.38 31.86 7.46
N ALA A 295 -33.57 31.87 6.86
CA ALA A 295 -34.17 33.10 6.33
C ALA A 295 -34.67 34.05 7.42
N ALA A 296 -35.10 33.53 8.57
CA ALA A 296 -35.54 34.34 9.71
C ALA A 296 -34.37 35.01 10.46
N ASP A 297 -33.18 34.39 10.47
CA ASP A 297 -31.99 34.96 11.12
C ASP A 297 -31.33 36.09 10.30
N PHE A 298 -31.70 36.27 9.03
CA PHE A 298 -31.09 37.27 8.12
C PHE A 298 -31.96 38.51 7.87
N TYR A 299 -33.22 38.52 8.31
CA TYR A 299 -34.15 39.67 8.19
C TYR A 299 -34.90 39.89 9.52
N PRO A 300 -34.39 40.71 10.44
CA PRO A 300 -35.08 41.04 11.68
C PRO A 300 -36.00 42.25 11.44
N ASP A 301 -37.13 42.07 10.74
CA ASP A 301 -38.16 43.11 10.65
C ASP A 301 -39.26 42.86 11.70
N GLU A 302 -39.51 43.88 12.54
CA GLU A 302 -40.35 43.85 13.76
C GLU A 302 -41.86 43.59 13.54
N HIS A 303 -42.31 43.31 12.31
CA HIS A 303 -43.71 42.97 12.03
C HIS A 303 -43.98 41.47 11.78
N PHE A 304 -42.97 40.61 11.94
CA PHE A 304 -43.11 39.16 11.70
C PHE A 304 -43.39 38.31 12.97
N ASP A 305 -43.47 38.92 14.15
CA ASP A 305 -43.39 38.19 15.44
C ASP A 305 -44.73 37.64 15.98
N SER A 306 -45.89 38.14 15.53
CA SER A 306 -47.18 37.74 16.11
C SER A 306 -47.75 36.41 15.56
N LYS A 307 -47.49 36.08 14.28
CA LYS A 307 -47.98 34.82 13.67
C LYS A 307 -47.07 33.61 13.93
N PHE A 308 -45.80 33.81 14.27
CA PHE A 308 -44.84 32.71 14.51
C PHE A 308 -44.80 32.21 15.96
N LYS A 309 -45.16 33.05 16.96
CA LYS A 309 -45.28 32.62 18.37
C LYS A 309 -46.33 31.51 18.57
N VAL A 310 -47.41 31.52 17.80
CA VAL A 310 -48.46 30.48 17.88
C VAL A 310 -47.97 29.12 17.36
N LYS A 311 -47.11 29.09 16.33
CA LYS A 311 -46.57 27.82 15.81
C LYS A 311 -45.44 27.24 16.66
N LYS A 312 -44.61 28.05 17.32
CA LYS A 312 -43.52 27.53 18.17
C LYS A 312 -44.02 26.70 19.37
N SER A 313 -45.23 27.00 19.88
CA SER A 313 -45.84 26.27 21.00
C SER A 313 -46.39 24.89 20.59
N ILE A 314 -46.94 24.78 19.38
CA ILE A 314 -47.56 23.53 18.90
C ILE A 314 -46.50 22.43 18.65
N TYR A 315 -45.27 22.79 18.28
CA TYR A 315 -44.24 21.81 17.87
C TYR A 315 -43.19 21.49 18.94
N LYS A 316 -43.22 22.13 20.12
CA LYS A 316 -42.42 21.69 21.28
C LYS A 316 -42.93 20.37 21.88
N ASN A 317 -44.15 19.96 21.54
CA ASN A 317 -44.78 18.72 22.01
C ASN A 317 -44.61 17.51 21.06
N VAL A 318 -43.91 17.69 19.93
CA VAL A 318 -43.71 16.60 18.93
C VAL A 318 -42.26 16.12 18.88
N ILE A 319 -41.35 16.77 19.60
CA ILE A 319 -39.95 16.37 19.73
C ILE A 319 -39.59 16.26 21.21
N LEU A 320 -40.20 15.28 21.88
CA LEU A 320 -39.68 14.53 23.03
C LEU A 320 -40.17 13.09 22.90
#